data_AF-A0A930A395-F1
#
_entry.id   AF-A0A930A395-F1
#
_cell.length_a   1.000
_cell.length_b   1.000
_cell.length_c   1.000
_cell.angle_alpha   90.00
_cell.angle_beta   90.00
_cell.angle_gamma   90.00
#
_symmetry.space_group_name_H-M   'P 1'
#
loop_
_entity.id
_entity.type
_entity.pdbx_description
1 polymer ?
#
loop_
_entity_poly.entity_id
_entity_poly.type
_entity_poly.pdbx_seq_one_letter_code
_entity_poly.pdbx_strand_id
1 'polypeptide(L)'
;MFGIFDKIEEFFKELLLGGIQANLESMFLDINDKVGAVATDVGKTPMGWNGDVFAFIKSINDSVIIPIAGLIITAVLCIELINMVMQKNNMHDTDTFEFFKYIIKMWIAVWLVSHAFEFSMAVFDVAQHVVNKAAGVINTSATVSGDQIVAMMDTLKEKGLGELVMILFETSLIKV
;
A
#
# COMPACT_ATOMS: atom_id res chain seq x y z
N MET A 1 26.56 -20.29 54.29
CA MET A 1 26.93 -21.46 53.47
C MET A 1 26.00 -21.60 52.26
N PHE A 2 25.56 -20.48 51.65
CA PHE A 2 24.57 -20.47 50.56
C PHE A 2 25.16 -20.12 49.18
N GLY A 3 26.38 -19.59 49.11
CA GLY A 3 26.91 -18.98 47.89
C GLY A 3 27.35 -19.90 46.75
N ILE A 4 27.11 -21.22 46.78
CA ILE A 4 27.38 -22.10 45.61
C ILE A 4 26.11 -22.30 44.79
N PHE A 5 24.97 -22.60 45.43
CA PHE A 5 23.70 -22.76 44.73
C PHE A 5 23.22 -21.44 44.13
N ASP A 6 23.37 -20.33 44.85
CA ASP A 6 23.04 -18.99 44.33
C ASP A 6 23.90 -18.64 43.10
N LYS A 7 25.20 -18.96 43.12
CA LYS A 7 26.11 -18.74 41.99
C LYS A 7 25.79 -19.62 40.79
N ILE A 8 25.35 -20.85 41.02
CA ILE A 8 24.92 -21.76 39.95
C ILE A 8 23.62 -21.25 39.32
N GLU A 9 22.66 -20.77 40.13
CA GLU A 9 21.44 -20.16 39.63
C GLU A 9 21.72 -18.91 38.79
N GLU A 10 22.59 -18.02 39.28
CA GLU A 10 22.99 -16.81 38.55
C GLU A 10 23.67 -17.14 37.22
N PHE A 11 24.59 -18.12 37.22
CA PHE A 11 25.22 -18.62 35.99
C PHE A 11 24.20 -19.10 34.95
N PHE A 12 23.21 -19.92 35.37
CA PHE A 12 22.18 -20.39 34.44
C PHE A 12 21.24 -19.27 33.98
N LYS A 13 20.92 -18.29 34.83
CA LYS A 13 20.15 -17.12 34.42
C LYS A 13 20.89 -16.32 33.35
N GLU A 14 22.17 -16.02 33.54
CA GLU A 14 22.99 -15.32 32.56
C GLU A 14 23.06 -16.07 31.22
N LEU A 15 23.24 -17.39 31.26
CA LEU A 15 23.25 -18.24 30.07
C LEU A 15 21.91 -18.15 29.29
N LEU A 16 20.78 -18.29 30.00
CA LEU A 16 19.45 -18.25 29.40
C LEU A 16 19.12 -16.86 28.85
N LEU A 17 19.43 -15.80 29.60
CA LEU A 17 19.25 -14.43 29.18
C LEU A 17 20.09 -14.13 27.92
N GLY A 18 21.35 -14.59 27.87
CA GLY A 18 22.20 -14.45 26.69
C GLY A 18 21.63 -15.17 25.46
N GLY A 19 21.07 -16.38 25.65
CA GLY A 19 20.38 -17.11 24.58
C GLY A 19 19.13 -16.40 24.07
N ILE A 20 18.29 -15.89 24.98
CA ILE A 20 17.07 -15.14 24.63
C ILE A 20 17.45 -13.85 23.91
N GLN A 21 18.45 -13.12 24.39
CA GLN A 21 18.95 -11.90 23.77
C GLN A 21 19.38 -12.16 22.32
N ALA A 22 20.19 -13.19 22.08
CA ALA A 22 20.63 -13.56 20.73
C ALA A 22 19.47 -13.97 19.81
N ASN A 23 18.40 -14.55 20.36
CA ASN A 23 17.19 -14.84 19.60
C ASN A 23 16.40 -13.58 19.24
N LEU A 24 16.20 -12.68 20.21
CA LEU A 24 15.48 -11.42 20.01
C LEU A 24 16.21 -10.51 19.01
N GLU A 25 17.54 -10.40 19.10
CA GLU A 25 18.36 -9.66 18.15
C GLU A 25 18.18 -10.17 16.72
N SER A 26 18.22 -11.49 16.51
CA SER A 26 18.00 -12.10 15.19
C SER A 26 16.59 -11.80 14.68
N MET A 27 15.55 -12.01 15.49
CA MET A 27 14.16 -11.76 15.10
C MET A 27 13.92 -10.30 14.73
N PHE A 28 14.57 -9.35 15.40
CA PHE A 28 14.43 -7.94 15.08
C PHE A 28 15.15 -7.53 13.81
N LEU A 29 16.30 -8.13 13.49
CA LEU A 29 16.92 -7.96 12.18
C LEU A 29 15.97 -8.44 11.08
N ASP A 30 15.42 -9.64 11.23
CA ASP A 30 14.48 -10.21 10.26
C ASP A 30 13.21 -9.34 10.12
N ILE A 31 12.63 -8.88 11.24
CA ILE A 31 11.46 -7.98 11.22
C ILE A 31 11.81 -6.66 10.55
N ASN A 32 12.95 -6.04 10.87
CA ASN A 32 13.37 -4.78 10.27
C ASN A 32 13.58 -4.93 8.74
N ASP A 33 14.18 -6.03 8.30
CA ASP A 33 14.36 -6.34 6.88
C ASP A 33 13.02 -6.53 6.16
N LYS A 34 12.08 -7.27 6.78
CA LYS A 34 10.72 -7.45 6.24
C LYS A 34 9.94 -6.15 6.19
N VAL A 35 10.03 -5.32 7.23
CA VAL A 35 9.38 -4.00 7.28
C VAL A 35 9.95 -3.07 6.21
N GLY A 36 11.27 -3.06 6.01
CA GLY A 36 11.92 -2.30 4.93
C GLY A 36 11.53 -2.79 3.53
N ALA A 37 11.42 -4.10 3.33
CA ALA A 37 10.93 -4.70 2.09
C ALA A 37 9.47 -4.31 1.82
N VAL A 38 8.60 -4.43 2.83
CA VAL A 38 7.19 -4.02 2.72
C VAL A 38 7.06 -2.53 2.40
N ALA A 39 7.82 -1.67 3.07
CA ALA A 39 7.83 -0.22 2.81
C ALA A 39 8.18 0.08 1.34
N THR A 40 9.08 -0.70 0.76
CA THR A 40 9.47 -0.60 -0.66
C THR A 40 8.36 -1.12 -1.59
N ASP A 41 7.74 -2.25 -1.25
CA ASP A 41 6.71 -2.88 -2.10
C ASP A 41 5.40 -2.10 -2.13
N VAL A 42 4.95 -1.54 -1.00
CA VAL A 42 3.72 -0.73 -0.95
C VAL A 42 3.85 0.60 -1.69
N GLY A 43 5.08 1.08 -1.91
CA GLY A 43 5.37 2.30 -2.65
C GLY A 43 5.37 2.13 -4.18
N LYS A 44 5.20 0.91 -4.70
CA LYS A 44 5.26 0.64 -6.15
C LYS A 44 3.95 0.97 -6.86
N THR A 45 4.03 1.39 -8.13
CA THR A 45 2.84 1.54 -8.99
C THR A 45 2.28 0.16 -9.30
N PRO A 46 1.01 0.04 -9.72
CA PRO A 46 0.46 -1.22 -10.21
C PRO A 46 1.36 -1.91 -11.26
N MET A 47 1.96 -1.14 -12.18
CA MET A 47 2.92 -1.66 -13.17
C MET A 47 4.23 -2.13 -12.54
N GLY A 48 4.75 -1.40 -11.55
CA GLY A 48 5.99 -1.73 -10.86
C GLY A 48 5.87 -2.89 -9.88
N TRP A 49 4.67 -3.16 -9.36
CA TRP A 49 4.38 -4.28 -8.47
C TRP A 49 4.12 -5.57 -9.26
N ASN A 50 3.27 -5.53 -10.28
CA ASN A 50 2.98 -6.70 -11.13
C ASN A 50 2.53 -6.28 -12.53
N GLY A 51 3.42 -6.47 -13.51
CA GLY A 51 3.15 -6.11 -14.91
C GLY A 51 2.01 -6.90 -15.56
N ASP A 52 1.83 -8.18 -15.20
CA ASP A 52 0.79 -9.03 -15.78
C ASP A 52 -0.61 -8.63 -15.30
N VAL A 53 -0.75 -8.36 -14.00
CA VAL A 53 -2.00 -7.84 -13.43
C VAL A 53 -2.32 -6.45 -14.01
N PHE A 54 -1.30 -5.59 -14.15
CA PHE A 54 -1.48 -4.29 -14.78
C PHE A 54 -1.96 -4.42 -16.24
N ALA A 55 -1.33 -5.29 -17.02
CA ALA A 55 -1.72 -5.54 -18.41
C ALA A 55 -3.15 -6.08 -18.51
N PHE A 56 -3.55 -6.98 -17.60
CA PHE A 56 -4.91 -7.47 -17.51
C PHE A 56 -5.92 -6.36 -17.23
N ILE A 57 -5.67 -5.48 -16.24
CA ILE A 57 -6.55 -4.36 -15.92
C ILE A 57 -6.65 -3.39 -17.10
N LYS A 58 -5.52 -3.07 -17.74
CA LYS A 58 -5.50 -2.20 -18.92
C LYS A 58 -6.28 -2.82 -20.08
N SER A 59 -6.16 -4.13 -20.29
CA SER A 59 -6.93 -4.84 -21.32
C SER A 59 -8.44 -4.72 -21.09
N ILE A 60 -8.90 -4.78 -19.84
CA ILE A 60 -10.32 -4.55 -19.50
C ILE A 60 -10.73 -3.11 -19.82
N ASN A 61 -9.89 -2.13 -19.46
CA ASN A 61 -10.16 -0.74 -19.79
C ASN A 61 -10.34 -0.54 -21.30
N ASP A 62 -9.39 -1.04 -22.09
CA ASP A 62 -9.34 -0.80 -23.52
C ASP A 62 -10.43 -1.58 -24.27
N SER A 63 -10.76 -2.79 -23.80
CA SER A 63 -11.68 -3.70 -24.50
C SER A 63 -13.12 -3.61 -24.01
N VAL A 64 -13.37 -3.09 -22.80
CA VAL A 64 -14.70 -3.08 -22.18
C VAL A 64 -15.12 -1.67 -21.79
N ILE A 65 -14.30 -0.96 -21.02
CA ILE A 65 -14.68 0.36 -20.48
C ILE A 65 -14.82 1.39 -21.60
N ILE A 66 -13.80 1.53 -22.46
CA ILE A 66 -13.82 2.50 -23.57
C ILE A 66 -14.99 2.24 -24.53
N PRO A 67 -15.24 1.01 -25.02
CA PRO A 67 -16.37 0.74 -25.91
C PRO A 67 -17.74 1.05 -25.29
N ILE A 68 -17.97 0.66 -24.02
CA ILE A 68 -19.25 0.93 -23.35
C ILE A 68 -19.45 2.45 -23.18
N ALA A 69 -18.41 3.17 -22.77
CA ALA A 69 -18.47 4.62 -22.64
C ALA A 69 -18.76 5.30 -23.99
N GLY A 70 -18.14 4.82 -25.08
CA GLY A 70 -18.41 5.30 -26.43
C GLY A 70 -19.87 5.14 -26.86
N LEU A 71 -20.49 4.00 -26.55
CA LEU A 71 -21.93 3.76 -26.83
C LEU A 71 -22.82 4.73 -26.05
N ILE A 72 -22.56 4.92 -24.77
CA ILE A 72 -23.32 5.83 -23.90
C ILE A 72 -23.19 7.27 -24.39
N ILE A 73 -21.96 7.74 -24.67
CA ILE A 73 -21.71 9.08 -25.19
C ILE A 73 -22.45 9.30 -26.51
N THR A 74 -22.39 8.34 -27.42
CA THR A 74 -23.10 8.42 -28.71
C THR A 74 -24.59 8.56 -28.49
N ALA A 75 -25.19 7.76 -27.61
CA ALA A 75 -26.62 7.86 -27.30
C ALA A 75 -27.00 9.24 -26.72
N VAL A 76 -26.23 9.74 -25.75
CA VAL A 76 -26.47 11.04 -25.10
C VAL A 76 -26.34 12.19 -26.10
N LEU A 77 -25.27 12.20 -26.93
CA LEU A 77 -25.03 13.24 -27.92
C LEU A 77 -26.08 13.25 -29.03
N CYS A 78 -26.60 12.08 -29.44
CA CYS A 78 -27.70 11.99 -30.40
C CYS A 78 -29.00 12.56 -29.84
N ILE A 79 -29.33 12.24 -28.58
CA ILE A 79 -30.52 12.79 -27.91
C ILE A 79 -30.39 14.32 -27.79
N GLU A 80 -29.24 14.83 -27.39
CA GLU A 80 -29.00 16.28 -27.26
C GLU A 80 -29.12 16.99 -28.62
N LEU A 81 -28.58 16.41 -29.69
CA LEU A 81 -28.68 16.96 -31.04
C LEU A 81 -30.13 16.98 -31.55
N ILE A 82 -30.86 15.88 -31.39
CA ILE A 82 -32.26 15.78 -31.80
C ILE A 82 -33.09 16.85 -31.07
N ASN A 83 -32.90 17.01 -29.76
CA ASN A 83 -33.61 18.02 -28.98
C ASN A 83 -33.29 19.44 -29.45
N MET A 84 -32.02 19.74 -29.75
CA MET A 84 -31.61 21.04 -30.27
C MET A 84 -32.28 21.36 -31.62
N VAL A 85 -32.37 20.37 -32.51
CA VAL A 85 -33.02 20.52 -33.82
C VAL A 85 -34.55 20.59 -33.69
N MET A 86 -35.17 19.86 -32.75
CA MET A 86 -36.62 19.87 -32.55
C MET A 86 -37.11 21.14 -31.85
N GLN A 87 -36.35 21.71 -30.90
CA GLN A 87 -36.75 22.93 -30.20
C GLN A 87 -36.69 24.18 -31.09
N LYS A 88 -35.80 24.21 -32.09
CA LYS A 88 -35.71 25.29 -33.06
C LYS A 88 -36.15 24.76 -34.42
N ASN A 89 -37.44 24.95 -34.74
CA ASN A 89 -38.20 24.34 -35.87
C ASN A 89 -37.68 24.65 -37.30
N ASN A 90 -36.46 25.18 -37.43
CA ASN A 90 -35.70 25.30 -38.66
C ASN A 90 -34.29 25.73 -38.23
N MET A 91 -33.20 25.11 -38.70
CA MET A 91 -31.81 25.47 -38.35
C MET A 91 -31.39 26.90 -38.78
N HIS A 92 -32.35 27.77 -39.08
CA HIS A 92 -32.20 29.18 -39.38
C HIS A 92 -32.03 30.02 -38.09
N ASP A 93 -32.72 29.66 -37.01
CA ASP A 93 -32.63 30.36 -35.71
C ASP A 93 -31.77 29.61 -34.67
N THR A 94 -31.07 28.54 -35.09
CA THR A 94 -30.08 27.87 -34.22
C THR A 94 -29.03 28.90 -33.86
N ASP A 95 -28.95 29.22 -32.57
CA ASP A 95 -27.94 30.13 -32.07
C ASP A 95 -26.62 29.47 -32.39
N THR A 96 -25.83 30.07 -33.27
CA THR A 96 -24.52 29.55 -33.68
C THR A 96 -23.69 29.20 -32.43
N PHE A 97 -23.90 29.95 -31.34
CA PHE A 97 -23.32 29.71 -30.03
C PHE A 97 -23.77 28.41 -29.34
N GLU A 98 -25.04 28.00 -29.45
CA GLU A 98 -25.53 26.72 -28.91
C GLU A 98 -24.92 25.53 -29.65
N PHE A 99 -24.80 25.64 -30.98
CA PHE A 99 -24.13 24.62 -31.78
C PHE A 99 -22.63 24.51 -31.42
N PHE A 100 -21.93 25.63 -31.23
CA PHE A 100 -20.55 25.62 -30.75
C PHE A 100 -20.40 24.95 -29.38
N LYS A 101 -21.32 25.20 -28.43
CA LYS A 101 -21.31 24.50 -27.13
C LYS A 101 -21.47 22.99 -27.29
N TYR A 102 -22.33 22.53 -28.19
CA TYR A 102 -22.50 21.11 -28.47
C TYR A 102 -21.21 20.46 -29.00
N ILE A 103 -20.53 21.10 -29.95
CA ILE A 103 -19.24 20.62 -30.46
C ILE A 103 -18.19 20.56 -29.35
N ILE A 104 -18.13 21.56 -28.47
CA ILE A 104 -17.22 21.56 -27.31
C ILE A 104 -17.56 20.42 -26.35
N LYS A 105 -18.84 20.20 -26.03
CA LYS A 105 -19.28 19.09 -25.16
C LYS A 105 -18.89 17.73 -25.73
N MET A 106 -19.12 17.51 -27.03
CA MET A 106 -18.69 16.28 -27.72
C MET A 106 -17.18 16.09 -27.59
N TRP A 107 -16.40 17.13 -27.91
CA TRP A 107 -14.94 17.05 -27.87
C TRP A 107 -14.42 16.72 -26.47
N ILE A 108 -14.93 17.41 -25.44
CA ILE A 108 -14.58 17.15 -24.04
C ILE A 108 -14.96 15.72 -23.64
N ALA A 109 -16.16 15.24 -24.00
CA ALA A 109 -16.62 13.90 -23.65
C ALA A 109 -15.72 12.80 -24.25
N VAL A 110 -15.37 12.91 -25.53
CA VAL A 110 -14.45 11.98 -26.20
C VAL A 110 -13.06 12.04 -25.58
N TRP A 111 -12.56 13.26 -25.29
CA TRP A 111 -11.25 13.44 -24.67
C TRP A 111 -11.19 12.78 -23.28
N LEU A 112 -12.20 13.01 -22.43
CA LEU A 112 -12.25 12.43 -21.08
C LEU A 112 -12.25 10.90 -21.10
N VAL A 113 -13.05 10.28 -21.96
CA VAL A 113 -13.09 8.80 -22.07
C VAL A 113 -11.80 8.24 -22.63
N SER A 114 -11.18 8.93 -23.59
CA SER A 114 -9.90 8.49 -24.17
C SER A 114 -8.77 8.46 -23.13
N HIS A 115 -8.87 9.28 -22.07
CA HIS A 115 -7.87 9.37 -20.99
C HIS A 115 -8.36 8.74 -19.67
N ALA A 116 -9.44 7.94 -19.69
CA ALA A 116 -10.03 7.34 -18.49
C ALA A 116 -8.99 6.54 -17.66
N PHE A 117 -8.13 5.78 -18.34
CA PHE A 117 -7.09 4.99 -17.68
C PHE A 117 -5.97 5.87 -17.12
N GLU A 118 -5.61 6.96 -17.80
CA GLU A 118 -4.60 7.91 -17.33
C GLU A 118 -5.06 8.59 -16.02
N PHE A 119 -6.34 8.93 -15.92
CA PHE A 119 -6.91 9.43 -14.66
C PHE A 119 -6.83 8.40 -13.53
N SER A 120 -7.09 7.11 -13.84
CA SER A 120 -6.92 6.06 -12.84
C SER A 120 -5.47 5.96 -12.38
N MET A 121 -4.49 6.11 -13.29
CA MET A 121 -3.07 6.10 -12.94
C MET A 121 -2.66 7.33 -12.13
N ALA A 122 -3.20 8.51 -12.42
CA ALA A 122 -2.95 9.71 -11.63
C ALA A 122 -3.37 9.55 -10.16
N VAL A 123 -4.44 8.79 -9.88
CA VAL A 123 -4.83 8.45 -8.49
C VAL A 123 -3.75 7.60 -7.80
N PHE A 124 -3.18 6.64 -8.51
CA PHE A 124 -2.06 5.85 -7.99
C PHE A 124 -0.82 6.71 -7.74
N ASP A 125 -0.52 7.67 -8.61
CA ASP A 125 0.62 8.58 -8.42
C ASP A 125 0.46 9.43 -7.14
N VAL A 126 -0.76 9.94 -6.89
CA VAL A 126 -1.06 10.66 -5.63
C VAL A 126 -0.96 9.73 -4.42
N ALA A 127 -1.48 8.51 -4.54
CA ALA A 127 -1.37 7.51 -3.48
C ALA A 127 0.10 7.20 -3.17
N GLN A 128 0.94 7.00 -4.19
CA GLN A 128 2.38 6.79 -4.02
C GLN A 128 3.06 7.97 -3.35
N HIS A 129 2.70 9.21 -3.68
CA HIS A 129 3.25 10.38 -3.00
C HIS A 129 2.96 10.37 -1.49
N VAL A 130 1.74 9.97 -1.10
CA VAL A 130 1.37 9.83 0.31
C VAL A 130 2.08 8.65 0.97
N VAL A 131 2.14 7.49 0.28
CA VAL A 131 2.80 6.28 0.79
C VAL A 131 4.30 6.48 0.93
N ASN A 132 4.97 7.15 0.00
CA ASN A 132 6.41 7.44 0.09
C ASN A 132 6.74 8.34 1.29
N LYS A 133 5.84 9.28 1.63
CA LYS A 133 5.96 10.06 2.87
C LYS A 133 5.79 9.19 4.12
N ALA A 134 4.84 8.26 4.09
CA ALA A 134 4.63 7.32 5.18
C ALA A 134 5.77 6.29 5.31
N ALA A 135 6.36 5.83 4.20
CA ALA A 135 7.52 4.95 4.17
C ALA A 135 8.74 5.58 4.86
N GLY A 136 8.90 6.91 4.74
CA GLY A 136 9.89 7.65 5.52
C GLY A 136 9.70 7.50 7.03
N VAL A 137 8.46 7.45 7.52
CA VAL A 137 8.12 7.21 8.93
C VAL A 137 8.32 5.74 9.31
N ILE A 138 8.00 4.80 8.42
CA ILE A 138 8.21 3.36 8.66
C ILE A 138 9.70 3.08 8.88
N ASN A 139 10.58 3.65 8.06
CA ASN A 139 12.02 3.44 8.18
C ASN A 139 12.65 4.11 9.41
N THR A 140 11.98 5.08 10.04
CA THR A 140 12.51 5.77 11.23
C THR A 140 11.86 5.35 12.54
N SER A 141 10.59 4.94 12.50
CA SER A 141 9.76 4.75 13.71
C SER A 141 9.18 3.34 13.84
N ALA A 142 9.21 2.52 12.78
CA ALA A 142 8.80 1.12 12.82
C ALA A 142 9.99 0.15 12.92
N THR A 143 11.22 0.67 12.99
CA THR A 143 12.42 -0.13 13.28
C THR A 143 12.49 -0.44 14.77
N VAL A 144 12.68 -1.70 15.12
CA VAL A 144 12.93 -2.09 16.51
C VAL A 144 14.38 -1.73 16.85
N SER A 145 14.58 -0.93 17.90
CA SER A 145 15.90 -0.41 18.29
C SER A 145 16.59 -1.25 19.36
N GLY A 146 17.92 -1.11 19.48
CA GLY A 146 18.69 -1.76 20.54
C GLY A 146 18.21 -1.44 21.95
N ASP A 147 17.71 -0.22 22.18
CA ASP A 147 17.17 0.20 23.49
C ASP A 147 15.91 -0.59 23.88
N GLN A 148 15.12 -1.03 22.91
CA GLN A 148 13.96 -1.88 23.15
C GLN A 148 14.37 -3.31 23.52
N ILE A 149 15.47 -3.82 22.96
CA ILE A 149 16.06 -5.10 23.40
C ILE A 149 16.51 -4.97 24.85
N VAL A 150 17.21 -3.88 25.20
CA VAL A 150 17.68 -3.67 26.57
C VAL A 150 16.50 -3.61 27.55
N ALA A 151 15.43 -2.88 27.22
CA ALA A 151 14.23 -2.83 28.05
C ALA A 151 13.54 -4.20 28.21
N MET A 152 13.49 -5.00 27.13
CA MET A 152 12.98 -6.37 27.19
C MET A 152 13.88 -7.26 28.05
N MET A 153 15.19 -7.16 27.90
CA MET A 153 16.17 -7.89 28.69
C MET A 153 16.10 -7.54 30.17
N ASP A 154 15.89 -6.27 30.50
CA ASP A 154 15.72 -5.81 31.88
C ASP A 154 14.45 -6.39 32.51
N THR A 155 13.36 -6.50 31.75
CA THR A 155 12.13 -7.18 32.19
C THR A 155 12.35 -8.68 32.37
N LEU A 156 13.19 -9.31 31.55
CA LEU A 156 13.51 -10.74 31.65
C LEU A 156 14.40 -11.05 32.85
N LYS A 157 15.27 -10.13 33.28
CA LYS A 157 16.13 -10.32 34.47
C LYS A 157 15.33 -10.52 35.76
N GLU A 158 14.11 -10.01 35.82
CA GLU A 158 13.22 -10.17 36.98
C GLU A 158 12.55 -11.55 37.05
N LYS A 159 12.69 -12.38 36.00
CA LYS A 159 12.03 -13.69 35.90
C LYS A 159 12.80 -14.83 36.56
N GLY A 160 12.06 -15.85 36.96
CA GLY A 160 12.63 -17.10 37.48
C GLY A 160 13.27 -17.96 36.39
N LEU A 161 14.19 -18.85 36.78
CA LEU A 161 14.87 -19.79 35.88
C LEU A 161 13.92 -20.59 34.99
N GLY A 162 12.84 -21.13 35.56
CA GLY A 162 11.87 -21.94 34.80
C GLY A 162 11.14 -21.15 33.71
N GLU A 163 10.81 -19.88 33.97
CA GLU A 163 10.20 -19.00 32.96
C GLU A 163 11.20 -18.68 31.85
N LEU A 164 12.47 -18.41 32.19
CA LEU A 164 13.51 -18.12 31.20
C LEU A 164 13.78 -19.31 30.27
N VAL A 165 13.76 -20.54 30.78
CA VAL A 165 13.87 -21.75 29.95
C VAL A 165 12.73 -21.83 28.94
N MET A 166 11.49 -21.57 29.36
CA MET A 166 10.33 -21.59 28.47
C MET A 166 10.42 -20.49 27.41
N ILE A 167 10.78 -19.26 27.80
CA ILE A 167 10.94 -18.14 26.86
C ILE A 167 12.06 -18.41 25.86
N LEU A 168 13.19 -18.99 26.30
CA LEU A 168 14.26 -19.38 25.40
C LEU A 168 13.77 -20.40 24.36
N PHE A 169 12.96 -21.37 24.79
CA PHE A 169 12.37 -22.35 23.89
C PHE A 169 11.38 -21.71 22.91
N GLU A 170 10.46 -20.87 23.39
CA GLU A 170 9.50 -20.15 22.55
C GLU A 170 10.19 -19.26 21.51
N THR A 171 11.15 -18.45 21.93
CA THR A 171 11.91 -17.58 21.02
C THR A 171 12.78 -18.36 20.03
N SER A 172 13.24 -19.56 20.39
CA SER A 172 13.99 -20.43 19.48
C SER A 172 13.09 -21.11 18.43
N LEU A 173 11.82 -21.37 18.75
CA LEU A 173 10.85 -21.95 17.82
C LEU A 173 10.29 -20.93 16.82
N ILE A 174 10.18 -19.65 17.23
CA ILE A 174 9.65 -18.58 16.40
C ILE A 174 10.69 -18.07 15.39
N LYS A 175 11.98 -18.39 15.57
CA LYS A 175 13.00 -18.21 14.53
C LYS A 175 12.59 -18.96 13.25
N VAL A 176 12.09 -18.21 12.26
CA VAL A 176 11.79 -18.63 10.88
C VAL A 176 12.72 -17.90 9.93
#